data_AF-A0A2N6BTT6-F1
#
_entry.id   AF-A0A2N6BTT6-F1
#
_cell.length_a   1.000
_cell.length_b   1.000
_cell.length_c   1.000
_cell.angle_alpha   90.00
_cell.angle_beta   90.00
_cell.angle_gamma   90.00
#
_symmetry.space_group_name_H-M   'P 1'
#
loop_
_entity.id
_entity.type
_entity.pdbx_description
1 polymer ?
#
loop_
_entity_poly.entity_id
_entity_poly.type
_entity_poly.pdbx_seq_one_letter_code
_entity_poly.pdbx_strand_id
1 'polypeptide(L)'
;MGIVEEKASAAPTRVTIKSGVAVKVNAPRPTTTRTVSVKTISMKEITKPQSGDGKISSEEGKTPSIVHTPPETASRVGDRVILKMVDTKFDNANENDALSALSLCLELADRIRASDFSPDVELRRLTASIRAHVMALLNEESAIVSAKAAEVAGAIHDETSMPILANLLESPSALVREKAYDALKEISGKTFPPSAKKWQEYIKSEGSTSME
;
A
#
# COMPACT_ATOMS: atom_id res chain seq x y z
N MET A 1 67.65 29.71 -16.32
CA MET A 1 66.67 28.68 -15.91
C MET A 1 65.31 29.17 -16.34
N GLY A 2 64.69 28.45 -17.28
CA GLY A 2 63.57 28.93 -18.09
C GLY A 2 62.22 28.79 -17.38
N ILE A 3 61.46 29.86 -17.46
CA ILE A 3 60.01 29.93 -17.30
C ILE A 3 59.38 29.25 -18.51
N VAL A 4 58.52 28.26 -18.29
CA VAL A 4 57.64 27.70 -19.32
C VAL A 4 56.22 27.72 -18.80
N GLU A 5 55.45 28.64 -19.38
CA GLU A 5 54.00 28.52 -19.59
C GLU A 5 53.68 27.15 -20.20
N GLU A 6 52.64 26.48 -19.70
CA GLU A 6 51.90 25.57 -20.56
C GLU A 6 50.39 25.68 -20.32
N LYS A 7 49.73 26.02 -21.44
CA LYS A 7 48.31 26.26 -21.66
C LYS A 7 47.42 25.09 -21.23
N ALA A 8 46.28 25.45 -20.65
CA ALA A 8 45.08 24.63 -20.67
C ALA A 8 44.62 24.35 -22.12
N SER A 9 44.44 23.08 -22.47
CA SER A 9 43.81 22.64 -23.72
C SER A 9 42.85 21.50 -23.43
N ALA A 10 41.56 21.82 -23.41
CA ALA A 10 40.47 20.86 -23.31
C ALA A 10 40.29 20.13 -24.66
N ALA A 11 40.40 18.81 -24.65
CA ALA A 11 39.96 17.94 -25.73
C ALA A 11 39.16 16.75 -25.14
N PRO A 12 38.00 16.39 -25.70
CA PRO A 12 37.20 15.28 -25.19
C PRO A 12 37.79 13.93 -25.59
N THR A 13 38.23 13.14 -24.60
CA THR A 13 38.70 11.77 -24.81
C THR A 13 37.52 10.83 -25.05
N ARG A 14 37.39 10.38 -26.30
CA ARG A 14 36.45 9.33 -26.72
C ARG A 14 36.96 7.96 -26.23
N VAL A 15 36.33 7.42 -25.19
CA VAL A 15 36.60 6.04 -24.73
C VAL A 15 35.81 5.07 -25.59
N THR A 16 36.53 4.25 -26.36
CA THR A 16 35.96 3.10 -27.08
C THR A 16 36.14 1.86 -26.22
N ILE A 17 35.04 1.28 -25.73
CA ILE A 17 35.05 -0.03 -25.07
C ILE A 17 34.47 -1.07 -26.03
N LYS A 18 35.35 -1.95 -26.53
CA LYS A 18 34.97 -3.22 -27.17
C LYS A 18 35.36 -4.32 -26.21
N SER A 19 34.40 -5.08 -25.70
CA SER A 19 34.65 -6.46 -25.30
C SER A 19 33.34 -7.23 -25.31
N GLY A 20 33.33 -8.28 -26.11
CA GLY A 20 32.16 -9.11 -26.36
C GLY A 20 31.96 -10.15 -25.28
N VAL A 21 30.69 -10.38 -24.96
CA VAL A 21 30.22 -11.66 -24.45
C VAL A 21 29.02 -12.03 -25.32
N ALA A 22 29.21 -13.06 -26.15
CA ALA A 22 28.16 -13.64 -26.96
C ALA A 22 27.22 -14.44 -26.05
N VAL A 23 26.06 -13.87 -25.72
CA VAL A 23 24.94 -14.61 -25.14
C VAL A 23 24.04 -15.07 -26.29
N LYS A 24 23.93 -16.40 -26.44
CA LYS A 24 23.08 -17.07 -27.40
C LYS A 24 21.62 -16.95 -26.92
N VAL A 25 20.90 -15.92 -27.39
CA VAL A 25 19.46 -15.76 -27.20
C VAL A 25 18.73 -16.51 -28.31
N ASN A 26 17.95 -17.53 -27.95
CA ASN A 26 17.05 -18.23 -28.85
C ASN A 26 15.66 -18.29 -28.23
N ALA A 27 14.76 -17.41 -28.69
CA ALA A 27 13.30 -17.59 -28.84
C ALA A 27 12.59 -16.20 -28.91
N PRO A 28 11.61 -16.01 -29.80
CA PRO A 28 11.01 -14.70 -30.08
C PRO A 28 9.99 -14.29 -29.01
N ARG A 29 10.15 -13.07 -28.48
CA ARG A 29 9.17 -12.41 -27.61
C ARG A 29 8.11 -11.72 -28.48
N PRO A 30 6.80 -11.91 -28.24
CA PRO A 30 5.78 -11.18 -28.99
C PRO A 30 5.79 -9.70 -28.58
N THR A 31 6.08 -8.83 -29.55
CA THR A 31 5.94 -7.38 -29.43
C THR A 31 4.46 -7.03 -29.56
N THR A 32 3.76 -6.83 -28.44
CA THR A 32 2.42 -6.24 -28.47
C THR A 32 2.54 -4.74 -28.69
N THR A 33 2.46 -4.32 -29.94
CA THR A 33 2.21 -2.93 -30.33
C THR A 33 0.85 -2.51 -29.78
N ARG A 34 0.85 -1.64 -28.77
CA ARG A 34 -0.37 -1.09 -28.20
C ARG A 34 -0.71 0.21 -28.93
N THR A 35 -1.63 0.12 -29.89
CA THR A 35 -2.20 1.27 -30.59
C THR A 35 -3.06 2.08 -29.62
N VAL A 36 -2.70 3.32 -29.35
CA VAL A 36 -3.50 4.26 -28.56
C VAL A 36 -4.28 5.14 -29.51
N SER A 37 -5.60 4.93 -29.63
CA SER A 37 -6.50 5.84 -30.34
C SER A 37 -6.82 7.02 -29.43
N VAL A 38 -6.14 8.15 -29.64
CA VAL A 38 -6.49 9.42 -29.02
C VAL A 38 -7.69 10.00 -29.78
N LYS A 39 -8.86 10.03 -29.14
CA LYS A 39 -10.04 10.69 -29.68
C LYS A 39 -10.07 12.13 -29.18
N THR A 40 -9.59 13.05 -30.02
CA THR A 40 -9.65 14.48 -29.75
C THR A 40 -11.12 14.92 -29.73
N ILE A 41 -11.62 15.33 -28.57
CA ILE A 41 -12.97 15.89 -28.44
C ILE A 41 -12.87 17.37 -28.81
N SER A 42 -13.46 17.76 -29.93
CA SER A 42 -13.49 19.14 -30.41
C SER A 42 -14.50 19.95 -29.59
N MET A 43 -14.05 21.01 -28.91
CA MET A 43 -14.91 21.95 -28.17
C MET A 43 -15.59 22.93 -29.14
N LYS A 44 -16.55 22.44 -29.93
CA LYS A 44 -17.53 23.28 -30.63
C LYS A 44 -18.84 22.51 -30.70
N GLU A 45 -19.68 22.74 -29.71
CA GLU A 45 -21.16 22.79 -29.78
C GLU A 45 -21.74 22.76 -28.35
N ILE A 46 -21.38 23.78 -27.57
CA ILE A 46 -22.17 24.22 -26.42
C ILE A 46 -22.97 25.41 -26.93
N THR A 47 -24.26 25.21 -27.23
CA THR A 47 -25.40 26.13 -27.00
C THR A 47 -26.53 25.90 -27.99
N LYS A 48 -27.67 25.44 -27.47
CA LYS A 48 -29.00 25.96 -27.85
C LYS A 48 -30.03 25.56 -26.78
N PRO A 49 -30.71 26.53 -26.14
CA PRO A 49 -31.95 26.26 -25.42
C PRO A 49 -33.12 26.42 -26.39
N GLN A 50 -34.04 25.45 -26.43
CA GLN A 50 -35.36 25.68 -27.02
C GLN A 50 -36.43 25.24 -26.02
N SER A 51 -37.07 26.24 -25.43
CA SER A 51 -38.42 26.17 -24.89
C SER A 51 -39.41 25.71 -25.96
N GLY A 52 -40.35 24.87 -25.55
CA GLY A 52 -41.52 24.50 -26.33
C GLY A 52 -42.57 23.86 -25.42
N ASP A 53 -43.58 24.66 -25.07
CA ASP A 53 -44.83 24.26 -24.42
C ASP A 53 -45.63 23.27 -25.28
N GLY A 54 -46.32 22.29 -24.66
CA GLY A 54 -47.36 21.53 -25.37
C GLY A 54 -47.72 20.11 -24.87
N LYS A 55 -48.56 20.06 -23.83
CA LYS A 55 -49.75 19.17 -23.63
C LYS A 55 -49.77 17.68 -24.09
N ILE A 56 -50.00 16.81 -23.08
CA ILE A 56 -50.82 15.56 -23.00
C ILE A 56 -50.67 14.40 -24.00
N SER A 57 -50.29 13.22 -23.51
CA SER A 57 -51.22 12.09 -23.23
C SER A 57 -50.46 10.78 -22.98
N SER A 58 -51.07 9.95 -22.15
CA SER A 58 -50.68 8.64 -21.64
C SER A 58 -50.19 7.63 -22.68
N GLU A 59 -49.22 6.80 -22.31
CA GLU A 59 -49.23 5.36 -22.60
C GLU A 59 -48.30 4.59 -21.65
N GLU A 60 -48.81 3.46 -21.17
CA GLU A 60 -48.15 2.49 -20.29
C GLU A 60 -46.98 1.79 -20.99
N GLY A 61 -45.89 1.56 -20.27
CA GLY A 61 -44.71 0.91 -20.85
C GLY A 61 -43.58 0.60 -19.88
N LYS A 62 -43.81 -0.34 -18.96
CA LYS A 62 -42.90 -1.43 -18.57
C LYS A 62 -41.36 -1.21 -18.68
N THR A 63 -40.74 -0.83 -17.54
CA THR A 63 -39.36 -1.18 -17.03
C THR A 63 -38.12 -0.89 -17.90
N PRO A 64 -36.90 -0.70 -17.32
CA PRO A 64 -36.51 -0.96 -15.95
C PRO A 64 -35.91 0.24 -15.20
N SER A 65 -36.06 0.18 -13.88
CA SER A 65 -35.27 0.95 -12.93
C SER A 65 -33.78 0.81 -13.27
N ILE A 66 -33.16 1.93 -13.66
CA ILE A 66 -31.72 2.05 -13.74
C ILE A 66 -31.21 1.87 -12.33
N VAL A 67 -30.75 0.65 -12.04
CA VAL A 67 -29.89 0.36 -10.90
C VAL A 67 -28.64 1.20 -11.14
N HIS A 68 -28.50 2.30 -10.41
CA HIS A 68 -27.20 2.90 -10.18
C HIS A 68 -26.35 1.84 -9.47
N THR A 69 -25.60 1.05 -10.23
CA THR A 69 -24.44 0.36 -9.68
C THR A 69 -23.41 1.45 -9.36
N PRO A 70 -22.89 1.52 -8.13
CA PRO A 70 -21.82 2.45 -7.83
C PRO A 70 -20.56 2.04 -8.60
N PRO A 71 -19.68 3.00 -8.95
CA PRO A 71 -18.43 2.74 -9.64
C PRO A 71 -17.40 2.14 -8.67
N GLU A 72 -17.68 0.99 -8.07
CA GLU A 72 -16.84 0.41 -7.00
C GLU A 72 -16.04 -0.81 -7.47
N THR A 73 -16.35 -1.39 -8.62
CA THR A 73 -15.68 -2.59 -9.12
C THR A 73 -14.33 -2.31 -9.77
N ALA A 74 -14.12 -1.12 -10.35
CA ALA A 74 -12.85 -0.74 -10.98
C ALA A 74 -11.75 -0.43 -9.95
N SER A 75 -12.11 0.13 -8.78
CA SER A 75 -11.15 0.41 -7.70
C SER A 75 -10.59 -0.89 -7.10
N ARG A 76 -11.46 -1.90 -6.91
CA ARG A 76 -11.12 -3.16 -6.24
C ARG A 76 -10.11 -4.02 -7.00
N VAL A 77 -10.10 -3.99 -8.34
CA VAL A 77 -9.10 -4.71 -9.13
C VAL A 77 -7.71 -4.12 -8.93
N GLY A 78 -7.61 -2.79 -8.81
CA GLY A 78 -6.36 -2.10 -8.46
C GLY A 78 -5.86 -2.49 -7.07
N ASP A 79 -6.77 -2.50 -6.08
CA ASP A 79 -6.44 -2.85 -4.70
C ASP A 79 -5.90 -4.29 -4.58
N ARG A 80 -6.49 -5.25 -5.31
CA ARG A 80 -5.98 -6.64 -5.34
C ARG A 80 -4.57 -6.75 -5.90
N VAL A 81 -4.27 -6.04 -6.99
CA VAL A 81 -2.93 -6.09 -7.61
C VAL A 81 -1.89 -5.50 -6.67
N ILE A 82 -2.21 -4.39 -6.02
CA ILE A 82 -1.32 -3.72 -5.09
C ILE A 82 -1.07 -4.60 -3.86
N LEU A 83 -2.11 -5.15 -3.23
CA LEU A 83 -1.95 -6.01 -2.05
C LEU A 83 -1.23 -7.33 -2.37
N LYS A 84 -1.43 -7.89 -3.57
CA LYS A 84 -0.64 -9.05 -4.01
C LYS A 84 0.85 -8.71 -4.16
N MET A 85 1.17 -7.50 -4.64
CA MET A 85 2.56 -7.05 -4.73
C MET A 85 3.19 -6.88 -3.34
N VAL A 86 2.42 -6.40 -2.36
CA VAL A 86 2.85 -6.33 -0.95
C VAL A 86 3.11 -7.73 -0.39
N ASP A 87 2.16 -8.64 -0.56
CA ASP A 87 2.24 -10.04 -0.10
C ASP A 87 3.49 -10.75 -0.68
N THR A 88 3.72 -10.63 -1.99
CA THR A 88 4.91 -11.19 -2.66
C THR A 88 6.21 -10.55 -2.17
N LYS A 89 6.19 -9.28 -1.71
CA LYS A 89 7.38 -8.65 -1.13
C LYS A 89 7.71 -9.20 0.25
N PHE A 90 6.72 -9.53 1.06
CA PHE A 90 6.94 -10.18 2.36
C PHE A 90 7.47 -11.61 2.22
N ASP A 91 7.08 -12.33 1.16
CA ASP A 91 7.63 -13.66 0.86
C ASP A 91 9.15 -13.64 0.56
N ASN A 92 9.69 -12.49 0.16
CA ASN A 92 11.12 -12.34 -0.05
C ASN A 92 11.80 -12.11 1.30
N ALA A 93 12.63 -13.07 1.73
CA ALA A 93 13.34 -13.07 3.01
C ALA A 93 14.50 -12.04 3.11
N ASN A 94 14.34 -10.86 2.51
CA ASN A 94 15.32 -9.78 2.50
C ASN A 94 14.79 -8.60 3.32
N GLU A 95 15.60 -8.09 4.25
CA GLU A 95 15.26 -6.95 5.10
C GLU A 95 14.82 -5.72 4.27
N ASN A 96 15.47 -5.45 3.13
CA ASN A 96 15.10 -4.32 2.28
C ASN A 96 13.71 -4.49 1.64
N ASP A 97 13.34 -5.73 1.31
CA ASP A 97 12.02 -6.04 0.75
C ASP A 97 10.95 -5.97 1.83
N ALA A 98 11.24 -6.44 3.05
CA ALA A 98 10.38 -6.28 4.22
C ALA A 98 10.15 -4.80 4.54
N LEU A 99 11.20 -3.98 4.60
CA LEU A 99 11.07 -2.53 4.84
C LEU A 99 10.27 -1.83 3.73
N SER A 100 10.50 -2.21 2.48
CA SER A 100 9.72 -1.69 1.34
C SER A 100 8.25 -2.10 1.41
N ALA A 101 7.97 -3.35 1.81
CA ALA A 101 6.62 -3.86 2.00
C ALA A 101 5.91 -3.12 3.14
N LEU A 102 6.57 -2.96 4.29
CA LEU A 102 6.04 -2.21 5.44
C LEU A 102 5.76 -0.75 5.08
N SER A 103 6.64 -0.10 4.32
CA SER A 103 6.41 1.27 3.84
C SER A 103 5.16 1.35 2.96
N LEU A 104 4.96 0.37 2.07
CA LEU A 104 3.78 0.31 1.22
C LEU A 104 2.51 0.00 2.04
N CYS A 105 2.59 -0.83 3.08
CA CYS A 105 1.47 -1.06 4.00
C CYS A 105 1.01 0.23 4.70
N LEU A 106 1.93 1.11 5.09
CA LEU A 106 1.56 2.41 5.69
C LEU A 106 0.78 3.29 4.71
N GLU A 107 1.23 3.38 3.46
CA GLU A 107 0.53 4.15 2.43
C GLU A 107 -0.87 3.57 2.14
N LEU A 108 -1.03 2.26 2.30
CA LEU A 108 -2.26 1.54 2.02
C LEU A 108 -3.08 1.25 3.28
N ALA A 109 -2.72 1.80 4.42
CA ALA A 109 -3.30 1.45 5.71
C ALA A 109 -4.82 1.57 5.73
N ASP A 110 -5.37 2.68 5.20
CA ASP A 110 -6.81 2.89 5.09
C ASP A 110 -7.49 1.89 4.15
N ARG A 111 -6.79 1.49 3.07
CA ARG A 111 -7.30 0.46 2.15
C ARG A 111 -7.31 -0.91 2.80
N ILE A 112 -6.28 -1.24 3.58
CA ILE A 112 -6.20 -2.50 4.33
C ILE A 112 -7.33 -2.55 5.35
N ARG A 113 -7.53 -1.48 6.14
CA ARG A 113 -8.66 -1.36 7.08
C ARG A 113 -10.02 -1.51 6.38
N ALA A 114 -10.23 -0.84 5.26
CA ALA A 114 -11.49 -0.93 4.51
C ALA A 114 -11.72 -2.31 3.88
N SER A 115 -10.64 -3.04 3.58
CA SER A 115 -10.70 -4.36 2.93
C SER A 115 -11.26 -5.45 3.84
N ASP A 116 -11.16 -5.31 5.17
CA ASP A 116 -11.69 -6.29 6.13
C ASP A 116 -13.22 -6.48 5.97
N PHE A 117 -13.93 -5.42 5.58
CA PHE A 117 -15.38 -5.44 5.34
C PHE A 117 -15.76 -5.67 3.87
N SER A 118 -14.77 -5.82 2.98
CA SER A 118 -15.02 -6.04 1.55
C SER A 118 -15.68 -7.40 1.32
N PRO A 119 -16.66 -7.53 0.41
CA PRO A 119 -17.22 -8.83 0.03
C PRO A 119 -16.24 -9.67 -0.82
N ASP A 120 -15.12 -9.10 -1.28
CA ASP A 120 -14.09 -9.83 -2.02
C ASP A 120 -13.26 -10.70 -1.08
N VAL A 121 -13.48 -12.02 -1.14
CA VAL A 121 -12.82 -13.03 -0.30
C VAL A 121 -11.30 -13.01 -0.48
N GLU A 122 -10.81 -12.78 -1.70
CA GLU A 122 -9.37 -12.78 -1.96
C GLU A 122 -8.69 -11.55 -1.38
N LEU A 123 -9.38 -10.40 -1.41
CA LEU A 123 -8.89 -9.18 -0.78
C LEU A 123 -8.75 -9.34 0.73
N ARG A 124 -9.74 -9.99 1.38
CA ARG A 124 -9.67 -10.34 2.81
C ARG A 124 -8.55 -11.35 3.09
N ARG A 125 -8.34 -12.32 2.20
CA ARG A 125 -7.24 -13.30 2.34
C ARG A 125 -5.88 -12.63 2.29
N LEU A 126 -5.67 -11.71 1.33
CA LEU A 126 -4.41 -10.96 1.19
C LEU A 126 -4.15 -10.05 2.38
N THR A 127 -5.17 -9.35 2.89
CA THR A 127 -5.01 -8.50 4.07
C THR A 127 -4.73 -9.30 5.34
N ALA A 128 -5.38 -10.45 5.53
CA ALA A 128 -5.04 -11.38 6.61
C ALA A 128 -3.59 -11.89 6.50
N SER A 129 -3.13 -12.20 5.29
CA SER A 129 -1.74 -12.58 5.03
C SER A 129 -0.77 -11.45 5.41
N ILE A 130 -1.05 -10.23 4.98
CA ILE A 130 -0.24 -9.04 5.31
C ILE A 130 -0.18 -8.83 6.84
N ARG A 131 -1.31 -8.91 7.54
CA ARG A 131 -1.37 -8.83 9.00
C ARG A 131 -0.47 -9.89 9.65
N ALA A 132 -0.53 -11.14 9.19
CA ALA A 132 0.32 -12.21 9.69
C ALA A 132 1.83 -11.94 9.48
N HIS A 133 2.22 -11.41 8.31
CA HIS A 133 3.61 -11.02 8.05
C HIS A 133 4.06 -9.88 8.96
N VAL A 134 3.23 -8.85 9.15
CA VAL A 134 3.53 -7.74 10.07
C VAL A 134 3.73 -8.27 11.49
N MET A 135 2.86 -9.17 11.95
CA MET A 135 3.01 -9.80 13.28
C MET A 135 4.31 -10.59 13.42
N ALA A 136 4.73 -11.31 12.38
CA ALA A 136 6.01 -12.02 12.39
C ALA A 136 7.18 -11.04 12.55
N LEU A 137 7.16 -9.93 11.81
CA LEU A 137 8.21 -8.91 11.81
C LEU A 137 8.29 -8.09 13.11
N LEU A 138 7.25 -8.09 13.94
CA LEU A 138 7.29 -7.45 15.27
C LEU A 138 8.35 -8.09 16.19
N ASN A 139 8.59 -9.40 16.04
CA ASN A 139 9.58 -10.15 16.83
C ASN A 139 10.95 -10.28 16.12
N GLU A 140 11.15 -9.57 15.02
CA GLU A 140 12.41 -9.60 14.29
C GLU A 140 13.55 -8.97 15.09
N GLU A 141 14.78 -9.48 14.93
CA GLU A 141 15.96 -8.97 15.66
C GLU A 141 16.31 -7.53 15.25
N SER A 142 16.05 -7.15 14.00
CA SER A 142 16.29 -5.81 13.50
C SER A 142 15.32 -4.81 14.15
N ALA A 143 15.86 -3.95 15.02
CA ALA A 143 15.08 -2.91 15.69
C ALA A 143 14.40 -1.94 14.70
N ILE A 144 14.95 -1.75 13.50
CA ILE A 144 14.37 -0.90 12.47
C ILE A 144 13.13 -1.58 11.87
N VAL A 145 13.24 -2.87 11.54
CA VAL A 145 12.14 -3.67 11.00
C VAL A 145 11.02 -3.81 12.02
N SER A 146 11.34 -4.18 13.26
CA SER A 146 10.36 -4.32 14.34
C SER A 146 9.64 -3.00 14.66
N ALA A 147 10.37 -1.87 14.71
CA ALA A 147 9.75 -0.56 14.91
C ALA A 147 8.82 -0.16 13.75
N LYS A 148 9.19 -0.48 12.50
CA LYS A 148 8.36 -0.20 11.34
C LYS A 148 7.14 -1.12 11.27
N ALA A 149 7.28 -2.38 11.66
CA ALA A 149 6.18 -3.32 11.81
C ALA A 149 5.19 -2.84 12.88
N ALA A 150 5.68 -2.31 14.01
CA ALA A 150 4.83 -1.73 15.04
C ALA A 150 4.03 -0.54 14.51
N GLU A 151 4.68 0.37 13.78
CA GLU A 151 4.01 1.50 13.13
C GLU A 151 2.91 1.03 12.16
N VAL A 152 3.19 0.00 11.33
CA VAL A 152 2.20 -0.58 10.41
C VAL A 152 1.04 -1.21 11.17
N ALA A 153 1.32 -2.00 12.21
CA ALA A 153 0.29 -2.65 13.01
C ALA A 153 -0.69 -1.64 13.64
N GLY A 154 -0.14 -0.53 14.15
CA GLY A 154 -0.91 0.63 14.58
C GLY A 154 -1.74 1.22 13.45
N ALA A 155 -1.11 1.51 12.32
CA ALA A 155 -1.77 2.11 11.16
C ALA A 155 -2.84 1.23 10.52
N ILE A 156 -2.80 -0.10 10.62
CA ILE A 156 -3.86 -0.96 10.07
C ILE A 156 -4.92 -1.36 11.11
N HIS A 157 -4.83 -0.80 12.32
CA HIS A 157 -5.67 -1.13 13.47
C HIS A 157 -5.72 -2.64 13.73
N ASP A 158 -4.56 -3.28 13.78
CA ASP A 158 -4.50 -4.71 14.07
C ASP A 158 -4.64 -4.99 15.57
N GLU A 159 -5.87 -5.20 16.03
CA GLU A 159 -6.17 -5.56 17.43
C GLU A 159 -5.44 -6.83 17.88
N THR A 160 -5.17 -7.76 16.96
CA THR A 160 -4.47 -9.01 17.29
C THR A 160 -2.99 -8.78 17.63
N SER A 161 -2.41 -7.65 17.18
CA SER A 161 -1.03 -7.26 17.46
C SER A 161 -0.83 -6.63 18.84
N MET A 162 -1.89 -6.19 19.51
CA MET A 162 -1.81 -5.48 20.79
C MET A 162 -1.00 -6.23 21.88
N PRO A 163 -1.14 -7.55 22.07
CA PRO A 163 -0.34 -8.27 23.07
C PRO A 163 1.16 -8.23 22.76
N ILE A 164 1.53 -8.32 21.47
CA ILE A 164 2.93 -8.28 21.04
C ILE A 164 3.48 -6.86 21.20
N LEU A 165 2.73 -5.85 20.76
CA LEU A 165 3.10 -4.44 20.95
C LEU A 165 3.27 -4.08 22.43
N ALA A 166 2.42 -4.61 23.32
CA ALA A 166 2.56 -4.41 24.76
C ALA A 166 3.90 -4.96 25.29
N ASN A 167 4.35 -6.12 24.81
CA ASN A 167 5.65 -6.69 25.18
C ASN A 167 6.82 -5.85 24.63
N LEU A 168 6.66 -5.26 23.44
CA LEU A 168 7.69 -4.40 22.84
C LEU A 168 7.95 -3.11 23.62
N LEU A 169 7.07 -2.72 24.55
CA LEU A 169 7.32 -1.61 25.50
C LEU A 169 8.49 -1.89 26.45
N GLU A 170 8.90 -3.15 26.61
CA GLU A 170 10.07 -3.55 27.41
C GLU A 170 11.31 -3.81 26.53
N SER A 171 11.22 -3.55 25.22
CA SER A 171 12.34 -3.71 24.30
C SER A 171 13.53 -2.82 24.69
N PRO A 172 14.78 -3.28 24.54
CA PRO A 172 15.97 -2.45 24.81
C PRO A 172 16.06 -1.25 23.86
N SER A 173 15.50 -1.36 22.64
CA SER A 173 15.51 -0.27 21.66
C SER A 173 14.46 0.79 21.98
N ALA A 174 14.90 2.04 22.19
CA ALA A 174 14.00 3.17 22.42
C ALA A 174 13.03 3.41 21.25
N LEU A 175 13.52 3.24 20.02
CA LEU A 175 12.72 3.39 18.81
C LEU A 175 11.56 2.38 18.76
N VAL A 176 11.83 1.13 19.13
CA VAL A 176 10.81 0.06 19.16
C VAL A 176 9.78 0.35 20.24
N ARG A 177 10.21 0.77 21.44
CA ARG A 177 9.29 1.13 22.53
C ARG A 177 8.35 2.28 22.16
N GLU A 178 8.90 3.33 21.54
CA GLU A 178 8.12 4.50 21.10
C GLU A 178 7.08 4.11 20.05
N LYS A 179 7.48 3.39 19.01
CA LYS A 179 6.57 2.94 17.95
C LYS A 179 5.52 1.96 18.45
N ALA A 180 5.88 1.05 19.35
CA ALA A 180 4.92 0.15 19.97
C ALA A 180 3.90 0.91 20.82
N TYR A 181 4.34 1.93 21.58
CA TYR A 181 3.45 2.76 22.37
C TYR A 181 2.47 3.57 21.51
N ASP A 182 2.97 4.16 20.42
CA ASP A 182 2.13 4.89 19.47
C ASP A 182 1.10 3.96 18.83
N ALA A 183 1.53 2.79 18.36
CA ALA A 183 0.63 1.81 17.78
C ALA A 183 -0.48 1.35 18.74
N LEU A 184 -0.15 1.12 20.01
CA LEU A 184 -1.14 0.76 21.04
C LEU A 184 -2.18 1.87 21.25
N LYS A 185 -1.77 3.14 21.24
CA LYS A 185 -2.70 4.28 21.32
C LYS A 185 -3.61 4.36 20.09
N GLU A 186 -3.05 4.20 18.90
CA GLU A 186 -3.82 4.22 17.64
C GLU A 186 -4.89 3.11 17.61
N ILE A 187 -4.52 1.88 17.99
CA ILE A 187 -5.44 0.73 17.97
C ILE A 187 -6.53 0.88 19.05
N SER A 188 -6.14 1.19 20.29
CA SER A 188 -7.10 1.21 21.41
C SER A 188 -7.87 2.52 21.56
N GLY A 189 -7.36 3.62 21.00
CA GLY A 189 -7.82 4.97 21.32
C GLY A 189 -7.61 5.38 22.79
N LYS A 190 -6.83 4.61 23.57
CA LYS A 190 -6.55 4.86 24.98
C LYS A 190 -5.10 5.27 25.17
N THR A 191 -4.85 6.04 26.23
CA THR A 191 -3.50 6.41 26.64
C THR A 191 -3.24 5.84 28.03
N PHE A 192 -2.40 4.83 28.11
CA PHE A 192 -1.88 4.28 29.37
C PHE A 192 -0.42 4.70 29.58
N PRO A 193 0.15 4.51 30.78
CA PRO A 193 1.60 4.59 30.95
C PRO A 193 2.32 3.63 29.99
N PRO A 194 3.56 3.92 29.56
CA PRO A 194 4.37 3.01 28.74
C PRO A 194 4.87 1.82 29.58
N SER A 195 3.94 0.99 30.03
CA SER A 195 4.16 -0.18 30.87
C SER A 195 3.40 -1.36 30.27
N ALA A 196 4.14 -2.41 29.90
CA ALA A 196 3.58 -3.63 29.34
C ALA A 196 2.45 -4.20 30.21
N LYS A 197 2.65 -4.22 31.54
CA LYS A 197 1.67 -4.73 32.50
C LYS A 197 0.30 -4.05 32.39
N LYS A 198 0.27 -2.72 32.31
CA LYS A 198 -0.99 -1.95 32.22
C LYS A 198 -1.73 -2.22 30.92
N TRP A 199 -1.00 -2.29 29.81
CA TRP A 199 -1.56 -2.65 28.51
C TRP A 199 -2.07 -4.09 28.46
N GLN A 200 -1.34 -5.04 29.05
CA GLN A 200 -1.78 -6.43 29.14
C GLN A 200 -3.03 -6.61 30.02
N GLU A 201 -3.13 -5.86 31.14
CA GLU A 201 -4.34 -5.82 31.97
C GLU A 201 -5.54 -5.34 31.15
N TYR A 202 -5.39 -4.26 30.39
CA TYR A 202 -6.43 -3.72 29.50
C TYR A 202 -6.85 -4.71 28.42
N ILE A 203 -5.90 -5.33 27.73
CA ILE A 203 -6.19 -6.32 26.67
C ILE A 203 -6.96 -7.52 27.24
N LYS A 204 -6.60 -7.97 28.46
CA LYS A 204 -7.31 -9.06 29.15
C LYS A 204 -8.73 -8.66 29.56
N SER A 205 -8.94 -7.41 30.01
CA SER A 205 -10.29 -6.94 30.37
C SER A 205 -11.18 -6.73 29.16
N GLU A 206 -10.68 -6.15 28.06
CA GLU A 206 -11.45 -5.94 26.83
C GLU A 206 -11.84 -7.27 26.17
N GLY A 207 -10.93 -8.25 26.14
CA GLY A 207 -11.23 -9.59 25.63
C GLY A 207 -12.34 -10.32 26.41
N SER A 208 -12.59 -9.94 27.66
CA SER A 208 -13.70 -10.48 28.47
C SER A 208 -15.03 -9.75 28.24
N THR A 209 -15.01 -8.55 27.64
CA THR A 209 -16.19 -7.69 27.50
C THR A 209 -16.94 -7.95 26.18
N SER A 210 -16.35 -8.70 25.25
CA SER A 210 -16.93 -9.00 23.93
C SER A 210 -17.77 -10.30 23.88
N MET A 211 -18.13 -10.87 25.04
CA MET A 211 -18.94 -12.10 25.17
C MET A 211 -20.33 -11.88 25.81
N GLU A 212 -20.79 -10.65 25.96
CA GLU A 212 -22.11 -10.33 26.56
C GLU A 212 -23.13 -9.78 25.56
#